data_AF-A0A538IVA8-F1
#
_entry.id   AF-A0A538IVA8-F1
#
_cell.length_a   1.000
_cell.length_b   1.000
_cell.length_c   1.000
_cell.angle_alpha   90.00
_cell.angle_beta   90.00
_cell.angle_gamma   90.00
#
_symmetry.space_group_name_H-M   'P 1'
#
loop_
_entity.id
_entity.type
_entity.pdbx_description
1 polymer ?
#
loop_
_entity_poly.entity_id
_entity_poly.type
_entity_poly.pdbx_seq_one_letter_code
_entity_poly.pdbx_strand_id
1 'polypeptide(L)'
;MRLLPGPLRRRREPAPAPTDGRPDGDLRKGHEAVALEHEREAARERRREAIADVPIAVVGWLDERTGAGPFLRGFLYRKVPKGTNWFYTLGSATMFAFISQAVTGVFLAMYYRPSATQAYESIQHIQNDVFLGQLVRGMHKWGASVMMVLIFLHMGRTFFFGAYKYPRELNWIIGVVLIILTMVMGLTGYLLPFDQRSFWATVV
;
A
#
# COMPACT_ATOMS: atom_id res chain seq x y z
N MET A 1 -101.13 -11.52 18.69
CA MET A 1 -101.13 -12.43 19.86
C MET A 1 -99.84 -12.19 20.63
N ARG A 2 -99.93 -11.59 21.81
CA ARG A 2 -98.83 -11.12 22.65
C ARG A 2 -98.33 -12.30 23.50
N LEU A 3 -97.04 -12.63 23.49
CA LEU A 3 -96.44 -13.56 24.46
C LEU A 3 -95.20 -12.92 25.10
N LEU A 4 -95.14 -13.02 26.43
CA LEU A 4 -94.22 -12.40 27.38
C LEU A 4 -92.84 -13.07 27.42
N PRO A 5 -91.79 -12.42 27.97
CA PRO A 5 -90.42 -12.90 27.95
C PRO A 5 -90.09 -13.87 29.11
N GLY A 6 -89.20 -14.84 28.85
CA GLY A 6 -88.68 -15.81 29.82
C GLY A 6 -87.42 -15.35 30.57
N PRO A 7 -87.10 -15.97 31.73
CA PRO A 7 -86.14 -15.42 32.70
C PRO A 7 -84.67 -15.58 32.29
N LEU A 8 -83.86 -14.57 32.65
CA LEU A 8 -82.42 -14.47 32.41
C LEU A 8 -81.65 -15.55 33.18
N ARG A 9 -80.93 -16.41 32.45
CA ARG A 9 -80.05 -17.45 33.01
C ARG A 9 -78.72 -16.81 33.42
N ARG A 10 -78.40 -16.78 34.73
CA ARG A 10 -77.08 -16.38 35.25
C ARG A 10 -75.98 -17.21 34.58
N ARG A 11 -75.09 -16.56 33.83
CA ARG A 11 -73.85 -17.14 33.31
C ARG A 11 -72.95 -17.47 34.51
N ARG A 12 -72.68 -18.75 34.75
CA ARG A 12 -71.63 -19.16 35.71
C ARG A 12 -70.29 -18.66 35.17
N GLU A 13 -69.55 -17.90 35.97
CA GLU A 13 -68.15 -17.62 35.68
C GLU A 13 -67.34 -18.93 35.71
N PRO A 14 -66.40 -19.14 34.78
CA PRO A 14 -65.51 -20.28 34.83
C PRO A 14 -64.58 -20.16 36.04
N ALA A 15 -64.36 -21.29 36.74
CA ALA A 15 -63.45 -21.36 37.87
C ALA A 15 -62.03 -20.92 37.46
N PRO A 16 -61.28 -20.24 38.35
CA PRO A 16 -59.89 -19.91 38.08
C PRO A 16 -59.08 -21.19 37.82
N ALA A 17 -58.23 -21.14 36.79
CA ALA A 17 -57.37 -22.25 36.42
C ALA A 17 -56.47 -22.67 37.60
N PRO A 18 -56.12 -23.97 37.73
CA PRO A 18 -55.23 -24.41 38.79
C PRO A 18 -53.87 -23.74 38.59
N THR A 19 -53.42 -22.97 39.57
CA THR A 19 -52.06 -22.46 39.60
C THR A 19 -51.13 -23.65 39.83
N ASP A 20 -50.51 -24.13 38.74
CA ASP A 20 -49.33 -24.99 38.79
C ASP A 20 -48.35 -24.35 39.79
N GLY A 21 -48.04 -25.06 40.88
CA GLY A 21 -47.17 -24.60 41.96
C GLY A 21 -45.70 -24.43 41.57
N ARG A 22 -45.38 -24.21 40.29
CA ARG A 22 -44.07 -23.71 39.89
C ARG A 22 -43.89 -22.31 40.48
N PRO A 23 -42.79 -22.06 41.20
CA PRO A 23 -42.51 -20.71 41.67
C PRO A 23 -42.37 -19.79 40.44
N ASP A 24 -43.28 -18.82 40.30
CA ASP A 24 -43.31 -17.81 39.22
C ASP A 24 -41.95 -17.13 38.97
N GLY A 25 -41.06 -17.17 39.97
CA GLY A 25 -39.69 -16.69 39.86
C GLY A 25 -38.80 -17.44 38.86
N ASP A 26 -39.08 -18.71 38.53
CA ASP A 26 -38.23 -19.51 37.64
C ASP A 26 -38.47 -19.17 36.15
N LEU A 27 -39.74 -18.96 35.77
CA LEU A 27 -40.11 -18.47 34.44
C LEU A 27 -39.66 -17.02 34.22
N ARG A 28 -39.75 -16.18 35.26
CA ARG A 28 -39.28 -14.77 35.20
C ARG A 28 -37.76 -14.70 35.03
N LYS A 29 -37.00 -15.53 35.74
CA LYS A 29 -35.54 -15.63 35.59
C LYS A 29 -35.12 -16.12 34.21
N GLY A 30 -35.88 -17.05 33.62
CA GLY A 30 -35.65 -17.51 32.24
C GLY A 30 -35.84 -16.38 31.22
N HIS A 31 -36.92 -15.61 31.34
CA HIS A 31 -37.18 -14.46 30.45
C HIS A 31 -36.15 -13.33 30.64
N GLU A 32 -35.75 -13.05 31.88
CA GLU A 32 -34.68 -12.09 32.18
C GLU A 32 -33.32 -12.56 31.62
N ALA A 33 -32.99 -13.84 31.73
CA ALA A 33 -31.74 -14.40 31.18
C ALA A 33 -31.67 -14.29 29.65
N VAL A 34 -32.76 -14.60 28.96
CA VAL A 34 -32.85 -14.49 27.49
C VAL A 34 -32.76 -13.02 27.06
N ALA A 35 -33.41 -12.10 27.77
CA ALA A 35 -33.29 -10.66 27.50
C ALA A 35 -31.85 -10.16 27.68
N LEU A 36 -31.15 -10.61 28.73
CA LEU A 36 -29.74 -10.26 28.98
C LEU A 36 -28.78 -10.84 27.92
N GLU A 37 -29.06 -12.03 27.39
CA GLU A 37 -28.27 -12.59 26.28
C GLU A 37 -28.45 -11.78 24.99
N HIS A 38 -29.68 -11.43 24.64
CA HIS A 38 -29.94 -10.56 23.49
C HIS A 38 -29.30 -9.16 23.65
N GLU A 39 -29.32 -8.58 24.85
CA GLU A 39 -28.64 -7.31 25.12
C GLU A 39 -27.11 -7.43 24.98
N ARG A 40 -26.53 -8.54 25.43
CA ARG A 40 -25.10 -8.84 25.31
C ARG A 40 -24.69 -9.05 23.86
N GLU A 41 -25.50 -9.75 23.07
CA GLU A 41 -25.26 -9.93 21.63
C GLU A 41 -25.34 -8.61 20.88
N ALA A 42 -26.38 -7.81 21.12
CA ALA A 42 -26.52 -6.48 20.54
C ALA A 42 -25.37 -5.54 20.96
N ALA A 43 -24.88 -5.63 22.21
CA ALA A 43 -23.71 -4.87 22.67
C ALA A 43 -22.41 -5.33 21.99
N ARG A 44 -22.26 -6.63 21.73
CA ARG A 44 -21.11 -7.19 20.99
C ARG A 44 -21.13 -6.74 19.52
N GLU A 45 -22.30 -6.71 18.90
CA GLU A 45 -22.49 -6.23 17.52
C GLU A 45 -22.16 -4.75 17.41
N ARG A 46 -22.75 -3.90 18.26
CA ARG A 46 -22.42 -2.46 18.30
C ARG A 46 -20.93 -2.19 18.52
N ARG A 47 -20.27 -2.97 19.37
CA ARG A 47 -18.82 -2.86 19.60
C ARG A 47 -18.01 -3.31 18.38
N ARG A 48 -18.46 -4.33 17.65
CA ARG A 48 -17.82 -4.80 16.41
C ARG A 48 -17.95 -3.76 15.31
N GLU A 49 -19.13 -3.18 15.14
CA GLU A 49 -19.39 -2.09 14.19
C GLU A 49 -18.53 -0.86 14.51
N ALA A 50 -18.51 -0.42 15.78
CA ALA A 50 -17.67 0.69 16.21
C ALA A 50 -16.18 0.46 15.93
N ILE A 51 -15.68 -0.77 16.10
CA ILE A 51 -14.29 -1.13 15.77
C ILE A 51 -14.06 -1.18 14.25
N ALA A 52 -15.04 -1.68 13.48
CA ALA A 52 -14.97 -1.74 12.02
C ALA A 52 -14.99 -0.35 11.38
N ASP A 53 -15.58 0.64 12.05
CA ASP A 53 -15.64 2.02 11.60
C ASP A 53 -14.39 2.84 11.94
N VAL A 54 -13.56 2.42 12.92
CA VAL A 54 -12.32 3.13 13.28
C VAL A 54 -11.41 3.39 12.07
N PRO A 55 -11.12 2.42 11.18
CA PRO A 55 -10.31 2.67 9.99
C PRO A 55 -10.92 3.72 9.06
N ILE A 56 -12.25 3.69 8.87
CA ILE A 56 -12.97 4.64 8.01
C ILE A 56 -12.94 6.03 8.64
N ALA A 57 -13.12 6.12 9.96
CA ALA A 57 -13.04 7.36 10.71
C ALA A 57 -11.62 7.95 10.68
N VAL A 58 -10.58 7.13 10.80
CA VAL A 58 -9.18 7.57 10.70
C VAL A 58 -8.86 8.07 9.28
N VAL A 59 -9.30 7.34 8.25
CA VAL A 59 -9.12 7.77 6.85
C VAL A 59 -9.89 9.06 6.58
N GLY A 60 -11.13 9.17 7.03
CA GLY A 60 -11.94 10.39 6.91
C GLY A 60 -11.32 11.56 7.65
N TRP A 61 -10.81 11.33 8.87
CA TRP A 61 -10.09 12.33 9.63
C TRP A 61 -8.85 12.81 8.86
N LEU A 62 -8.03 11.90 8.33
CA LEU A 62 -6.85 12.26 7.53
C LEU A 62 -7.21 13.03 6.27
N ASP A 63 -8.27 12.62 5.57
CA ASP A 63 -8.73 13.29 4.35
C ASP A 63 -9.21 14.72 4.64
N GLU A 64 -9.91 14.94 5.74
CA GLU A 64 -10.32 16.28 6.16
C GLU A 64 -9.13 17.22 6.44
N ARG A 65 -8.00 16.70 6.96
CA ARG A 65 -6.82 17.54 7.29
C ARG A 65 -5.93 17.76 6.08
N THR A 66 -5.80 16.77 5.22
CA THR A 66 -4.87 16.81 4.09
C THR A 66 -5.54 17.24 2.78
N GLY A 67 -6.86 17.04 2.65
CA GLY A 67 -7.59 17.19 1.40
C GLY A 67 -7.06 16.30 0.27
N ALA A 68 -6.29 15.25 0.59
CA ALA A 68 -5.54 14.48 -0.39
C ALA A 68 -6.41 13.45 -1.14
N GLY A 69 -7.59 13.10 -0.61
CA GLY A 69 -8.48 12.08 -1.15
C GLY A 69 -8.91 12.31 -2.59
N PRO A 70 -9.43 13.50 -2.97
CA PRO A 70 -9.77 13.81 -4.35
C PRO A 70 -8.57 13.71 -5.30
N PHE A 71 -7.40 14.17 -4.87
CA PHE A 71 -6.16 14.09 -5.63
C PHE A 71 -5.72 12.63 -5.84
N LEU A 72 -5.65 11.84 -4.77
CA LEU A 72 -5.30 10.42 -4.79
C LEU A 72 -6.24 9.61 -5.67
N ARG A 73 -7.56 9.83 -5.54
CA ARG A 73 -8.55 9.15 -6.39
C ARG A 73 -8.38 9.53 -7.86
N GLY A 74 -8.17 10.81 -8.16
CA GLY A 74 -7.91 11.28 -9.52
C GLY A 74 -6.63 10.68 -10.12
N PHE A 75 -5.59 10.51 -9.31
CA PHE A 75 -4.33 9.89 -9.71
C PHE A 75 -4.47 8.37 -9.95
N LEU A 76 -5.04 7.64 -8.98
CA LEU A 76 -5.13 6.17 -9.02
C LEU A 76 -6.15 5.65 -10.03
N TYR A 77 -7.30 6.33 -10.19
CA TYR A 77 -8.40 5.86 -11.05
C TYR A 77 -8.43 6.50 -12.44
N ARG A 78 -7.27 6.93 -12.94
CA ARG A 78 -7.17 7.48 -14.30
C ARG A 78 -7.38 6.37 -15.34
N LYS A 79 -8.31 6.59 -16.25
CA LYS A 79 -8.61 5.64 -17.34
C LYS A 79 -7.41 5.50 -18.28
N VAL A 80 -6.96 4.25 -18.49
CA VAL A 80 -5.90 3.93 -19.44
C VAL A 80 -6.48 3.90 -20.86
N PRO A 81 -5.89 4.61 -21.84
CA PRO A 81 -6.35 4.57 -23.23
C PRO A 81 -6.28 3.16 -23.83
N LYS A 82 -7.24 2.83 -24.71
CA LYS A 82 -7.24 1.60 -25.50
C LYS A 82 -6.01 1.56 -26.42
N GLY A 83 -5.38 0.39 -26.58
CA GLY A 83 -4.17 0.22 -27.41
C GLY A 83 -2.85 0.47 -26.68
N THR A 84 -2.85 0.54 -25.35
CA THR A 84 -1.62 0.56 -24.53
C THR A 84 -0.88 -0.76 -24.65
N ASN A 85 0.42 -0.71 -24.92
CA ASN A 85 1.30 -1.88 -25.05
C ASN A 85 2.36 -1.92 -23.93
N TRP A 86 3.16 -2.99 -23.88
CA TRP A 86 4.20 -3.18 -22.87
C TRP A 86 5.28 -2.09 -22.87
N PHE A 87 5.55 -1.40 -23.97
CA PHE A 87 6.54 -0.32 -24.00
C PHE A 87 6.14 0.90 -23.13
N TYR A 88 4.88 0.99 -22.70
CA TYR A 88 4.43 2.02 -21.75
C TYR A 88 4.91 1.74 -20.32
N THR A 89 5.32 0.52 -19.99
CA THR A 89 5.85 0.16 -18.65
C THR A 89 7.34 0.46 -18.49
N LEU A 90 8.05 0.81 -19.56
CA LEU A 90 9.49 1.11 -19.50
C LEU A 90 9.80 2.25 -18.53
N GLY A 91 8.93 3.28 -18.45
CA GLY A 91 9.13 4.39 -17.53
C GLY A 91 9.02 3.96 -16.06
N SER A 92 8.01 3.16 -15.71
CA SER A 92 7.85 2.64 -14.34
C SER A 92 8.92 1.60 -14.00
N ALA A 93 9.38 0.80 -14.98
CA ALA A 93 10.50 -0.11 -14.80
C ALA A 93 11.81 0.65 -14.49
N THR A 94 12.10 1.76 -15.20
CA THR A 94 13.25 2.63 -14.89
C THR A 94 13.14 3.24 -13.50
N MET A 95 11.94 3.69 -13.09
CA MET A 95 11.72 4.22 -11.73
C MET A 95 11.95 3.15 -10.66
N PHE A 96 11.46 1.93 -10.88
CA PHE A 96 11.71 0.81 -9.97
C PHE A 96 13.22 0.49 -9.87
N ALA A 97 13.92 0.45 -11.00
CA ALA A 97 15.36 0.25 -11.03
C ALA A 97 16.10 1.36 -10.26
N PHE A 98 15.70 2.62 -10.42
CA PHE A 98 16.26 3.74 -9.65
C PHE A 98 16.05 3.58 -8.14
N ILE A 99 14.84 3.23 -7.69
CA ILE A 99 14.56 3.00 -6.27
C ILE A 99 15.43 1.86 -5.74
N SER A 100 15.56 0.77 -6.50
CA SER A 100 16.45 -0.34 -6.16
C SER A 100 17.92 0.12 -6.05
N GLN A 101 18.39 0.99 -6.95
CA GLN A 101 19.74 1.56 -6.90
C GLN A 101 19.93 2.48 -5.70
N ALA A 102 18.95 3.33 -5.39
CA ALA A 102 19.00 4.21 -4.23
C ALA A 102 19.09 3.42 -2.93
N VAL A 103 18.22 2.41 -2.75
CA VAL A 103 18.20 1.56 -1.55
C VAL A 103 19.53 0.81 -1.41
N THR A 104 19.95 0.09 -2.44
CA THR A 104 21.21 -0.68 -2.40
C THR A 104 22.43 0.24 -2.24
N GLY A 105 22.43 1.42 -2.86
CA GLY A 105 23.49 2.41 -2.74
C GLY A 105 23.63 2.97 -1.34
N VAL A 106 22.51 3.25 -0.65
CA VAL A 106 22.52 3.67 0.76
C VAL A 106 23.14 2.58 1.65
N PHE A 107 22.78 1.31 1.45
CA PHE A 107 23.41 0.21 2.20
C PHE A 107 24.91 0.12 1.94
N LEU A 108 25.35 0.23 0.70
CA LEU A 108 26.79 0.21 0.36
C LEU A 108 27.53 1.40 0.97
N ALA A 109 26.92 2.58 0.96
CA ALA A 109 27.50 3.80 1.51
C ALA A 109 27.75 3.71 3.03
N MET A 110 27.00 2.90 3.77
CA MET A 110 27.22 2.68 5.21
C MET A 110 28.53 1.93 5.51
N TYR A 111 29.04 1.14 4.56
CA TYR A 111 30.27 0.34 4.74
C TYR A 111 31.46 0.85 3.91
N TYR A 112 31.19 1.64 2.86
CA TYR A 112 32.20 2.17 1.96
C TYR A 112 33.03 3.28 2.61
N ARG A 113 34.35 3.26 2.38
CA ARG A 113 35.27 4.32 2.85
C ARG A 113 35.82 5.13 1.67
N PRO A 114 35.46 6.42 1.52
CA PRO A 114 35.90 7.26 0.41
C PRO A 114 37.34 7.77 0.62
N SER A 115 38.33 6.88 0.55
CA SER A 115 39.76 7.21 0.64
C SER A 115 40.56 6.43 -0.40
N ALA A 116 41.53 7.08 -1.05
CA ALA A 116 42.38 6.44 -2.08
C ALA A 116 43.14 5.21 -1.56
N THR A 117 43.42 5.13 -0.25
CA THR A 117 44.14 4.01 0.37
C THR A 117 43.22 2.91 0.90
N GLN A 118 41.94 3.22 1.19
CA GLN A 118 41.01 2.30 1.87
C GLN A 118 39.77 1.95 1.03
N ALA A 119 39.52 2.62 -0.09
CA ALA A 119 38.34 2.40 -0.92
C ALA A 119 38.24 0.95 -1.38
N TYR A 120 39.32 0.43 -1.98
CA TYR A 120 39.36 -0.95 -2.47
C TYR A 120 39.18 -1.98 -1.34
N GLU A 121 39.85 -1.79 -0.20
CA GLU A 121 39.72 -2.65 0.97
C GLU A 121 38.27 -2.64 1.51
N SER A 122 37.62 -1.48 1.59
CA SER A 122 36.23 -1.38 2.04
C SER A 122 35.25 -2.13 1.12
N ILE A 123 35.54 -2.17 -0.18
CA ILE A 123 34.76 -2.97 -1.14
C ILE A 123 34.99 -4.47 -0.93
N GLN A 124 36.23 -4.91 -0.65
CA GLN A 124 36.52 -6.30 -0.32
C GLN A 124 35.81 -6.73 0.96
N HIS A 125 35.76 -5.87 1.98
CA HIS A 125 35.01 -6.11 3.20
C HIS A 125 33.51 -6.29 2.94
N ILE A 126 32.90 -5.42 2.14
CA ILE A 126 31.49 -5.57 1.71
C ILE A 126 31.29 -6.89 0.97
N GLN A 127 32.24 -7.28 0.13
CA GLN A 127 32.12 -8.48 -0.69
C GLN A 127 32.19 -9.77 0.13
N ASN A 128 33.07 -9.82 1.14
CA ASN A 128 33.45 -11.08 1.79
C ASN A 128 32.92 -11.23 3.23
N ASP A 129 32.77 -10.12 3.96
CA ASP A 129 32.55 -10.17 5.41
C ASP A 129 31.16 -9.66 5.83
N VAL A 130 30.57 -8.74 5.06
CA VAL A 130 29.23 -8.19 5.35
C VAL A 130 28.15 -9.21 4.96
N PHE A 131 27.23 -9.48 5.88
CA PHE A 131 26.08 -10.36 5.61
C PHE A 131 25.26 -9.86 4.41
N LEU A 132 25.10 -10.73 3.40
CA LEU A 132 24.48 -10.41 2.10
C LEU A 132 25.17 -9.26 1.31
N GLY A 133 26.37 -8.84 1.70
CA GLY A 133 27.06 -7.72 1.05
C GLY A 133 27.38 -7.99 -0.42
N GLN A 134 27.81 -9.21 -0.76
CA GLN A 134 27.96 -9.64 -2.16
C GLN A 134 26.66 -9.52 -2.97
N LEU A 135 25.52 -9.90 -2.38
CA LEU A 135 24.22 -9.82 -3.06
C LEU A 135 23.83 -8.36 -3.30
N VAL A 136 23.90 -7.52 -2.26
CA VAL A 136 23.57 -6.09 -2.35
C VAL A 136 24.48 -5.38 -3.35
N ARG A 137 25.79 -5.64 -3.30
CA ARG A 137 26.75 -5.09 -4.26
C ARG A 137 26.49 -5.58 -5.68
N GLY A 138 26.15 -6.86 -5.84
CA GLY A 138 25.75 -7.44 -7.13
C GLY A 138 24.50 -6.78 -7.69
N MET A 139 23.45 -6.62 -6.89
CA MET A 139 22.21 -5.93 -7.28
C MET A 139 22.47 -4.48 -7.67
N HIS A 140 23.33 -3.76 -6.93
CA HIS A 140 23.70 -2.39 -7.28
C HIS A 140 24.42 -2.35 -8.64
N LYS A 141 25.51 -3.12 -8.79
CA LYS A 141 26.31 -3.14 -10.02
C LYS A 141 25.50 -3.55 -11.27
N TRP A 142 24.79 -4.68 -11.21
CA TRP A 142 24.01 -5.16 -12.35
C TRP A 142 22.74 -4.33 -12.58
N GLY A 143 22.11 -3.87 -11.49
CA GLY A 143 20.93 -3.02 -11.58
C GLY A 143 21.22 -1.67 -12.22
N ALA A 144 22.42 -1.10 -12.05
CA ALA A 144 22.85 0.10 -12.77
C ALA A 144 22.88 -0.13 -14.30
N SER A 145 23.40 -1.27 -14.76
CA SER A 145 23.38 -1.63 -16.18
C SER A 145 21.97 -1.81 -16.72
N VAL A 146 21.10 -2.48 -15.95
CA VAL A 146 19.68 -2.63 -16.31
C VAL A 146 18.98 -1.28 -16.39
N MET A 147 19.20 -0.39 -15.41
CA MET A 147 18.64 0.97 -15.41
C MET A 147 19.10 1.75 -16.64
N MET A 148 20.37 1.64 -17.03
CA MET A 148 20.90 2.29 -18.23
C MET A 148 20.21 1.79 -19.50
N VAL A 149 20.01 0.48 -19.65
CA VAL A 149 19.28 -0.07 -20.80
C VAL A 149 17.82 0.40 -20.80
N LEU A 150 17.15 0.36 -19.65
CA LEU A 150 15.75 0.77 -19.53
C LEU A 150 15.53 2.25 -19.85
N ILE A 151 16.42 3.15 -19.40
CA ILE A 151 16.29 4.57 -19.72
C ILE A 151 16.47 4.84 -21.21
N PHE A 152 17.43 4.18 -21.88
CA PHE A 152 17.58 4.30 -23.33
C PHE A 152 16.39 3.73 -24.10
N LEU A 153 15.86 2.57 -23.70
CA LEU A 153 14.64 2.02 -24.30
C LEU A 153 13.43 2.93 -24.08
N HIS A 154 13.30 3.52 -22.88
CA HIS A 154 12.24 4.47 -22.56
C HIS A 154 12.33 5.73 -23.43
N MET A 155 13.54 6.29 -23.58
CA MET A 155 13.81 7.44 -24.45
C MET A 155 13.56 7.13 -25.92
N GLY A 156 13.99 5.94 -26.39
CA GLY A 156 13.72 5.49 -27.76
C GLY A 156 12.22 5.41 -28.02
N ARG A 157 11.46 4.81 -27.10
CA ARG A 157 10.00 4.75 -27.19
C ARG A 157 9.38 6.15 -27.22
N THR A 158 9.75 7.06 -26.32
CA THR A 158 9.16 8.41 -26.29
C THR A 158 9.46 9.19 -27.57
N PHE A 159 10.63 8.97 -28.16
CA PHE A 159 11.01 9.51 -29.46
C PHE A 159 10.21 8.90 -30.63
N PHE A 160 10.25 7.58 -30.82
CA PHE A 160 9.61 6.91 -31.96
C PHE A 160 8.08 7.03 -31.97
N PHE A 161 7.45 7.13 -30.80
CA PHE A 161 6.00 7.32 -30.67
C PHE A 161 5.60 8.81 -30.68
N GLY A 162 6.54 9.73 -30.88
CA GLY A 162 6.28 11.17 -30.91
C GLY A 162 5.72 11.74 -29.60
N ALA A 163 5.98 11.08 -28.47
CA ALA A 163 5.39 11.42 -27.18
C ALA A 163 5.91 12.75 -26.61
N TYR A 164 7.04 13.25 -27.13
CA TYR A 164 7.67 14.52 -26.76
C TYR A 164 7.03 15.77 -27.39
N LYS A 165 6.16 15.61 -28.40
CA LYS A 165 5.49 16.73 -29.07
C LYS A 165 4.50 17.44 -28.13
N TYR A 166 4.07 18.64 -28.54
CA TYR A 166 3.04 19.44 -27.87
C TYR A 166 1.87 18.58 -27.37
N PRO A 167 1.39 18.74 -26.12
CA PRO A 167 1.80 19.73 -25.09
C PRO A 167 2.79 19.16 -24.05
N ARG A 168 3.66 18.21 -24.43
CA ARG A 168 4.53 17.45 -23.49
C ARG A 168 6.02 17.77 -23.63
N GLU A 169 6.37 18.94 -24.15
CA GLU A 169 7.76 19.34 -24.38
C GLU A 169 8.55 19.44 -23.07
N LEU A 170 7.93 19.98 -22.02
CA LEU A 170 8.57 20.05 -20.70
C LEU A 170 8.93 18.67 -20.15
N ASN A 171 8.05 17.68 -20.31
CA ASN A 171 8.33 16.31 -19.87
C ASN A 171 9.52 15.71 -20.62
N TRP A 172 9.67 16.05 -21.90
CA TRP A 172 10.82 15.62 -22.68
C TRP A 172 12.12 16.26 -22.21
N ILE A 173 12.12 17.58 -21.95
CA ILE A 173 13.30 18.29 -21.42
C ILE A 173 13.73 17.68 -20.08
N ILE A 174 12.76 17.42 -19.18
CA ILE A 174 13.03 16.76 -17.90
C ILE A 174 13.63 15.36 -18.14
N GLY A 175 13.09 14.58 -19.09
CA GLY A 175 13.64 13.28 -19.45
C GLY A 175 15.10 13.34 -19.95
N VAL A 176 15.42 14.33 -20.79
CA VAL A 176 16.79 14.56 -21.28
C VAL A 176 17.75 14.94 -20.14
N VAL A 177 17.32 15.78 -19.20
CA VAL A 177 18.12 16.11 -18.02
C VAL A 177 18.33 14.86 -17.14
N LEU A 178 17.29 14.06 -16.93
CA LEU A 178 17.38 12.84 -16.11
C LEU A 178 18.31 11.78 -16.70
N ILE A 179 18.36 11.60 -18.03
CA ILE A 179 19.32 10.67 -18.63
C ILE A 179 20.77 11.17 -18.47
N ILE A 180 21.02 12.47 -18.62
CA ILE A 180 22.36 13.05 -18.36
C ILE A 180 22.78 12.82 -16.90
N LEU A 181 21.89 13.12 -15.94
CA LEU A 181 22.16 12.85 -14.53
C LEU A 181 22.41 11.37 -14.26
N THR A 182 21.66 10.48 -14.90
CA THR A 182 21.86 9.02 -14.78
C THR A 182 23.21 8.58 -15.33
N MET A 183 23.66 9.14 -16.45
CA MET A 183 24.99 8.87 -17.01
C MET A 183 26.10 9.37 -16.09
N VAL A 184 25.94 10.57 -15.51
CA VAL A 184 26.91 11.10 -14.52
C VAL A 184 26.97 10.20 -13.30
N MET A 185 25.83 9.76 -12.74
CA MET A 185 25.79 8.81 -11.62
C MET A 185 26.43 7.46 -11.98
N GLY A 186 26.22 6.97 -13.20
CA GLY A 186 26.85 5.74 -13.70
C GLY A 186 28.37 5.87 -13.77
N LEU A 187 28.87 6.99 -14.28
CA LEU A 187 30.30 7.28 -14.32
C LEU A 187 30.89 7.42 -12.92
N THR A 188 30.34 8.29 -12.07
CA THR A 188 30.88 8.51 -10.72
C THR A 188 30.82 7.23 -9.89
N GLY A 189 29.73 6.46 -9.97
CA GLY A 189 29.59 5.14 -9.34
C GLY A 189 30.67 4.14 -9.77
N TYR A 190 31.05 4.13 -11.04
CA TYR A 190 32.08 3.25 -11.59
C TYR A 190 33.48 3.54 -11.02
N LEU A 191 33.72 4.75 -10.53
CA LEU A 191 35.02 5.17 -10.00
C LEU A 191 35.25 4.77 -8.54
N LEU A 192 34.18 4.53 -7.76
CA LEU A 192 34.26 4.28 -6.31
C LEU A 192 35.13 3.07 -5.92
N PRO A 193 35.13 1.92 -6.63
CA PRO A 193 35.94 0.79 -6.21
C PRO A 193 37.45 1.06 -6.20
N PHE A 194 37.90 2.08 -6.93
CA PHE A 194 39.30 2.48 -7.03
C PHE A 194 40.24 1.33 -7.41
N ASP A 195 39.76 0.43 -8.28
CA ASP A 195 40.58 -0.61 -8.89
C ASP A 195 41.30 -0.08 -10.14
N GLN A 196 42.13 -0.92 -10.76
CA GLN A 196 42.89 -0.54 -11.96
C GLN A 196 41.97 0.00 -13.08
N ARG A 197 40.77 -0.55 -13.25
CA ARG A 197 39.85 -0.13 -14.32
C ARG A 197 39.18 1.20 -13.98
N SER A 198 38.79 1.41 -12.73
CA SER A 198 38.29 2.69 -12.23
C SER A 198 39.34 3.79 -12.38
N PHE A 199 40.60 3.53 -12.00
CA PHE A 199 41.67 4.51 -12.11
C PHE A 199 41.92 4.94 -13.56
N TRP A 200 42.14 4.00 -14.48
CA TRP A 200 42.39 4.36 -15.88
C TRP A 200 41.21 5.02 -16.57
N ALA A 201 39.98 4.75 -16.15
CA ALA A 201 38.80 5.46 -16.66
C ALA A 201 38.75 6.94 -16.25
N THR A 202 39.58 7.39 -15.30
CA THR A 202 39.72 8.82 -14.96
C THR A 202 40.86 9.52 -15.69
N VAL A 203 41.85 8.76 -16.16
CA VAL A 203 43.08 9.29 -16.77
C VAL A 203 42.93 9.49 -18.27
N VAL A 204 42.19 8.59 -18.93
CA VAL A 204 41.96 8.59 -20.39
C VAL A 204 40.66 9.31 -20.71
#